data_AF-A0AAE1Y6N5-F1
#
_entry.id   AF-A0AAE1Y6N5-F1
#
_cell.length_a   1.000
_cell.length_b   1.000
_cell.length_c   1.000
_cell.angle_alpha   90.00
_cell.angle_beta   90.00
_cell.angle_gamma   90.00
#
_symmetry.space_group_name_H-M   'P 1'
#
loop_
_entity.id
_entity.type
_entity.pdbx_description
1 polymer ?
#
loop_
_entity_poly.entity_id
_entity_poly.type
_entity_poly.pdbx_seq_one_letter_code
_entity_poly.pdbx_strand_id
1 'polypeptide(L)'
;MQVDVKKSMEEGEKKFNQLSIEERGKFDEETLVNVNSIKKQSLTVPRASGFSNEYIVITILVAAEGTHKLPSINNSKDLKEALQKLASIPSSRTMAVEVLWTPQNEDDTLSERELLEDYPLLRPL
;
A
#
# COMPACT_ATOMS: atom_id res chain seq x y z
N MET A 1 37.18 12.61 2.39
CA MET A 1 36.11 12.53 1.36
C MET A 1 34.77 12.44 2.08
N GLN A 2 34.01 13.53 2.16
CA GLN A 2 32.63 13.60 2.73
C GLN A 2 31.58 13.84 1.63
N VAL A 3 31.94 13.51 0.38
CA VAL A 3 31.05 13.59 -0.76
C VAL A 3 30.43 12.22 -0.96
N ASP A 4 29.16 12.10 -0.55
CA ASP A 4 28.03 11.49 -1.30
C ASP A 4 26.82 11.19 -0.39
N VAL A 5 26.99 11.15 0.94
CA VAL A 5 25.88 10.80 1.86
C VAL A 5 24.75 11.83 1.81
N LYS A 6 25.05 13.13 1.78
CA LYS A 6 24.02 14.20 1.71
C LYS A 6 23.22 14.13 0.40
N LYS A 7 23.90 13.83 -0.71
CA LYS A 7 23.27 13.72 -2.02
C LYS A 7 22.38 12.47 -2.12
N SER A 8 22.85 11.34 -1.58
CA SER A 8 22.03 10.13 -1.47
C SER A 8 20.80 10.31 -0.56
N MET A 9 20.91 11.15 0.47
CA MET A 9 19.80 11.51 1.35
C MET A 9 18.69 12.27 0.60
N GLU A 10 19.07 13.32 -0.14
CA GLU A 10 18.13 14.12 -0.95
C GLU A 10 17.49 13.30 -2.07
N GLU A 11 18.25 12.40 -2.71
CA GLU A 11 17.72 11.47 -3.71
C GLU A 11 16.72 10.48 -3.09
N GLY A 12 17.02 9.96 -1.90
CA GLY A 12 16.13 9.10 -1.14
C GLY A 12 14.82 9.78 -0.75
N GLU A 13 14.90 11.01 -0.23
CA GLU A 13 13.72 11.83 0.10
C GLU A 13 12.87 12.10 -1.14
N LYS A 14 13.50 12.51 -2.25
CA LYS A 14 12.80 12.74 -3.52
C LYS A 14 12.08 11.48 -4.00
N LYS A 15 12.72 10.31 -3.91
CA LYS A 15 12.11 9.04 -4.34
C LYS A 15 10.97 8.62 -3.41
N PHE A 16 11.12 8.81 -2.10
CA PHE A 16 10.07 8.55 -1.13
C PHE A 16 8.83 9.42 -1.40
N ASN A 17 9.03 10.72 -1.59
CA ASN A 17 7.93 11.66 -1.90
C ASN A 17 7.26 11.33 -3.24
N GLN A 18 8.02 10.94 -4.26
CA GLN A 18 7.46 10.50 -5.54
C GLN A 18 6.56 9.27 -5.36
N LEU A 19 7.03 8.23 -4.67
CA LEU A 19 6.24 7.02 -4.40
C LEU A 19 5.00 7.34 -3.56
N SER A 20 5.14 8.19 -2.54
CA SER A 20 4.02 8.65 -1.71
C SER A 20 2.91 9.29 -2.55
N ILE A 21 3.27 10.17 -3.49
CA ILE A 21 2.31 10.83 -4.39
C ILE A 21 1.67 9.82 -5.36
N GLU A 22 2.47 8.93 -5.95
CA GLU A 22 1.99 7.89 -6.87
C GLU A 22 0.97 6.95 -6.18
N GLU A 23 1.25 6.53 -4.95
CA GLU A 23 0.33 5.69 -4.17
C GLU A 23 -0.95 6.45 -3.80
N ARG A 24 -0.85 7.74 -3.44
CA ARG A 24 -2.04 8.58 -3.19
C ARG A 24 -2.90 8.81 -4.42
N GLY A 25 -2.28 8.93 -5.59
CA GLY A 25 -2.98 9.12 -6.86
C GLY A 25 -3.90 7.95 -7.23
N LYS A 26 -3.59 6.73 -6.78
CA LYS A 26 -4.46 5.56 -6.98
C LYS A 26 -5.83 5.74 -6.32
N PHE A 27 -5.91 6.48 -5.22
CA PHE A 27 -7.16 6.75 -4.51
C PHE A 27 -8.04 7.75 -5.28
N ASP A 28 -7.42 8.76 -5.89
CA ASP A 28 -8.14 9.76 -6.71
C ASP A 28 -8.65 9.13 -8.02
N GLU A 29 -7.90 8.23 -8.64
CA GLU A 29 -8.33 7.46 -9.82
C GLU A 29 -9.42 6.43 -9.49
N GLU A 30 -9.36 5.78 -8.32
CA GLU A 30 -10.44 4.90 -7.84
C GLU A 30 -11.78 5.66 -7.71
N THR A 31 -11.72 6.97 -7.46
CA THR A 31 -12.90 7.86 -7.39
C THR A 31 -13.37 8.33 -8.78
N LEU A 32 -12.53 8.25 -9.83
CA LEU A 32 -12.74 8.88 -11.14
C LEU A 32 -12.69 7.91 -12.34
N VAL A 33 -13.21 6.69 -12.22
CA VAL A 33 -13.59 5.89 -13.39
C VAL A 33 -14.85 6.48 -14.05
N ASN A 34 -14.64 7.55 -14.82
CA ASN A 34 -15.64 8.15 -15.71
C ASN A 34 -15.77 7.31 -16.99
N VAL A 35 -16.42 6.14 -16.88
CA VAL A 35 -17.04 5.49 -18.03
C VAL A 35 -18.53 5.32 -17.75
N ASN A 36 -19.30 6.27 -18.30
CA ASN A 36 -20.73 6.12 -18.52
C ASN A 36 -21.65 6.22 -17.28
N SER A 37 -21.69 7.39 -16.62
CA SER A 37 -22.83 7.86 -15.79
C SER A 37 -23.37 6.94 -14.69
N ILE A 38 -22.70 5.85 -14.35
CA ILE A 38 -22.97 5.09 -13.14
C ILE A 38 -22.03 5.68 -12.11
N LYS A 39 -22.52 6.72 -11.42
CA LYS A 39 -22.12 6.92 -10.03
C LYS A 39 -22.16 5.53 -9.43
N LYS A 40 -21.02 5.02 -8.95
CA LYS A 40 -21.00 3.89 -8.01
C LYS A 40 -21.74 4.43 -6.78
N GLN A 41 -23.07 4.47 -6.86
CA GLN A 41 -23.88 4.21 -5.70
C GLN A 41 -23.27 2.91 -5.20
N SER A 42 -22.57 2.97 -4.08
CA SER A 42 -22.47 1.82 -3.23
C SER A 42 -23.92 1.38 -3.07
N LEU A 43 -24.34 0.47 -3.93
CA LEU A 43 -25.57 -0.23 -3.71
C LEU A 43 -25.23 -0.94 -2.41
N THR A 44 -25.75 -0.40 -1.31
CA THR A 44 -26.12 -1.17 -0.14
C THR A 44 -27.12 -2.21 -0.64
N VAL A 45 -26.64 -3.16 -1.47
CA VAL A 45 -27.34 -4.42 -1.65
C VAL A 45 -27.24 -5.03 -0.28
N PRO A 46 -28.37 -5.33 0.40
CA PRO A 46 -28.31 -6.19 1.56
C PRO A 46 -27.82 -7.53 1.02
N ARG A 47 -26.50 -7.76 1.06
CA ARG A 47 -25.91 -8.96 0.47
C ARG A 47 -26.24 -10.09 1.43
N ALA A 48 -27.10 -10.98 0.95
CA ALA A 48 -27.50 -12.18 1.63
C ALA A 48 -26.25 -12.92 2.11
N SER A 49 -26.10 -13.01 3.43
CA SER A 49 -25.29 -13.95 4.22
C SER A 49 -24.61 -15.09 3.43
N GLY A 50 -23.56 -14.76 2.67
CA GLY A 50 -22.79 -15.69 1.89
C GLY A 50 -21.40 -15.11 1.76
N PHE A 51 -20.45 -15.66 2.51
CA PHE A 51 -19.04 -15.30 2.61
C PHE A 51 -18.51 -14.51 1.40
N SER A 52 -18.64 -13.18 1.41
CA SER A 52 -17.95 -12.31 0.48
C SER A 52 -16.55 -12.13 1.03
N ASN A 53 -15.54 -12.58 0.29
CA ASN A 53 -14.17 -12.22 0.61
C ASN A 53 -14.03 -10.72 0.39
N GLU A 54 -13.82 -9.99 1.46
CA GLU A 54 -13.68 -8.54 1.50
C GLU A 54 -12.23 -8.21 1.86
N TYR A 55 -11.65 -7.27 1.13
CA TYR A 55 -10.24 -6.96 1.20
C TYR A 55 -10.00 -5.48 1.42
N ILE A 56 -8.90 -5.20 2.10
CA ILE A 56 -8.24 -3.90 2.06
C ILE A 56 -6.83 -4.11 1.53
N VAL A 57 -6.31 -3.12 0.81
CA VAL A 57 -4.90 -3.07 0.43
C VAL A 57 -4.19 -2.14 1.41
N ILE A 58 -3.05 -2.57 1.94
CA ILE A 58 -2.20 -1.75 2.81
C ILE A 58 -0.87 -1.54 2.09
N THR A 59 -0.50 -0.28 1.86
CA THR A 59 0.79 0.11 1.32
C THR A 59 1.64 0.72 2.44
N ILE A 60 2.81 0.12 2.69
CA ILE A 60 3.77 0.61 3.67
C ILE A 60 5.02 1.08 2.94
N LEU A 61 5.34 2.37 3.02
CA LEU A 61 6.56 2.96 2.49
C LEU A 61 7.51 3.24 3.65
N VAL A 62 8.75 2.75 3.56
CA VAL A 62 9.79 2.98 4.57
C VAL A 62 11.06 3.47 3.89
N ALA A 63 11.52 4.66 4.25
CA ALA A 63 12.86 5.13 3.96
C ALA A 63 13.75 4.85 5.17
N ALA A 64 14.77 4.01 5.01
CA ALA A 64 15.71 3.68 6.06
C ALA A 64 17.14 3.57 5.51
N GLU A 65 18.11 3.95 6.34
CA GLU A 65 19.53 3.86 6.03
C GLU A 65 19.99 2.40 6.01
N GLY A 66 20.80 2.06 5.01
CA GLY A 66 21.37 0.73 4.79
C GLY A 66 20.50 -0.19 3.93
N THR A 67 20.97 -1.42 3.74
CA THR A 67 20.29 -2.41 2.88
C THR A 67 19.42 -3.33 3.72
N HIS A 68 18.10 -3.21 3.58
CA HIS A 68 17.12 -4.07 4.25
C HIS A 68 16.46 -4.99 3.23
N LYS A 69 16.72 -6.31 3.32
CA LYS A 69 16.10 -7.30 2.44
C LYS A 69 14.84 -7.87 3.08
N LEU A 70 13.69 -7.59 2.48
CA LEU A 70 12.43 -8.20 2.87
C LEU A 70 12.26 -9.58 2.20
N PRO A 71 11.64 -10.55 2.88
CA PRO A 71 11.32 -11.84 2.29
C PRO A 71 10.22 -11.68 1.23
N SER A 72 10.16 -12.61 0.27
CA SER A 72 9.00 -12.73 -0.60
C SER A 72 7.80 -13.22 0.22
N ILE A 73 6.67 -12.53 0.09
CA ILE A 73 5.47 -12.81 0.88
C ILE A 73 4.55 -13.75 0.09
N ASN A 74 4.33 -14.97 0.57
CA ASN A 74 3.42 -15.94 -0.05
C ASN A 74 2.33 -16.46 0.90
N ASN A 75 2.39 -16.11 2.18
CA ASN A 75 1.45 -16.51 3.22
C ASN A 75 1.55 -15.56 4.42
N SER A 76 0.66 -15.71 5.39
CA SER A 76 0.60 -14.83 6.58
C SER A 76 1.85 -14.94 7.48
N LYS A 77 2.57 -16.07 7.49
CA LYS A 77 3.83 -16.21 8.24
C LYS A 77 4.94 -15.37 7.61
N ASP A 78 5.06 -15.39 6.28
CA ASP A 78 6.03 -14.57 5.54
C ASP A 78 5.73 -13.07 5.73
N LEU A 79 4.45 -12.69 5.71
CA LEU A 79 4.01 -11.31 5.98
C LEU A 79 4.45 -10.88 7.39
N LYS A 80 4.19 -11.71 8.39
CA LYS A 80 4.62 -11.44 9.78
C LYS A 80 6.12 -11.26 9.88
N GLU A 81 6.91 -12.09 9.19
CA GLU A 81 8.37 -11.97 9.16
C GLU A 81 8.82 -10.66 8.48
N ALA A 82 8.19 -10.28 7.37
CA ALA A 82 8.49 -9.02 6.68
C ALA A 82 8.21 -7.81 7.58
N LEU A 83 7.06 -7.79 8.26
CA LEU A 83 6.69 -6.73 9.20
C LEU A 83 7.63 -6.69 10.42
N GLN A 84 8.04 -7.84 10.95
CA GLN A 84 9.02 -7.91 12.03
C GLN A 84 10.39 -7.38 11.59
N LYS A 85 10.81 -7.65 10.35
CA LYS A 85 12.04 -7.08 9.80
C LYS A 85 11.96 -5.56 9.69
N LEU A 86 10.85 -5.02 9.20
CA LEU A 86 10.63 -3.57 9.19
C LEU A 86 10.68 -2.98 10.61
N ALA A 87 10.02 -3.63 11.58
CA ALA A 87 10.04 -3.21 12.98
C ALA A 87 11.41 -3.32 13.67
N SER A 88 12.30 -4.18 13.14
CA SER A 88 13.66 -4.35 13.67
C SER A 88 14.63 -3.24 13.24
N ILE A 89 14.24 -2.40 12.27
CA ILE A 89 15.04 -1.26 11.84
C ILE A 89 15.10 -0.25 12.99
N PRO A 90 16.31 0.08 13.51
CA PRO A 90 16.44 1.07 14.58
C PRO A 90 15.88 2.42 14.13
N SER A 91 15.14 3.11 15.01
CA SER A 91 14.60 4.44 14.72
C SER A 91 15.68 5.46 14.31
N SER A 92 16.92 5.31 14.80
CA SER A 92 18.07 6.12 14.39
C SER A 92 18.48 5.96 12.92
N ARG A 93 18.03 4.89 12.27
CA ARG A 93 18.23 4.62 10.84
C ARG A 93 16.96 4.74 10.02
N THR A 94 15.80 4.98 10.65
CA THR A 94 14.55 5.20 9.94
C THR A 94 14.39 6.69 9.65
N MET A 95 14.29 7.04 8.38
CA MET A 95 14.17 8.43 7.94
C MET A 95 12.71 8.86 7.77
N ALA A 96 11.88 7.98 7.21
CA ALA A 96 10.47 8.23 7.02
C ALA A 96 9.70 6.90 6.96
N VAL A 97 8.45 6.93 7.44
CA VAL A 97 7.48 5.84 7.31
C VAL A 97 6.15 6.45 6.92
N GLU A 98 5.49 5.85 5.94
CA GLU A 98 4.11 6.16 5.58
C GLU A 98 3.31 4.87 5.43
N VAL A 99 2.06 4.92 5.89
CA VAL A 99 1.09 3.84 5.75
C VAL A 99 -0.14 4.41 5.06
N LEU A 100 -0.53 3.79 3.95
CA LEU A 100 -1.74 4.11 3.21
C LEU A 100 -2.59 2.84 3.08
N TRP A 101 -3.90 3.00 2.92
CA TRP A 101 -4.80 1.86 2.72
C TRP A 101 -5.91 2.17 1.71
N THR A 102 -6.45 1.13 1.08
CA THR A 102 -7.52 1.22 0.09
C THR A 102 -8.61 0.20 0.42
N PRO A 103 -9.91 0.58 0.42
CA PRO A 103 -10.44 1.93 0.20
C PRO A 103 -10.18 2.88 1.37
N GLN A 104 -10.28 4.20 1.16
CA GLN A 104 -10.07 5.21 2.22
C GLN A 104 -11.26 5.34 3.19
N ASN A 105 -12.46 4.91 2.79
CA ASN A 105 -13.63 4.89 3.65
C ASN A 105 -13.59 3.64 4.56
N GLU A 106 -13.68 3.85 5.88
CA GLU A 106 -13.58 2.79 6.88
C GLU A 106 -14.72 1.76 6.78
N ASP A 107 -15.87 2.14 6.23
CA ASP A 107 -17.03 1.27 6.03
C ASP A 107 -17.01 0.55 4.67
N ASP A 108 -15.93 0.71 3.87
CA ASP A 108 -15.82 0.17 2.52
C ASP A 108 -14.72 -0.89 2.38
N THR A 109 -14.92 -1.81 1.44
CA THR A 109 -13.99 -2.91 1.16
C THR A 109 -13.94 -3.22 -0.32
N LEU A 110 -12.83 -3.79 -0.77
CA LEU A 110 -12.71 -4.32 -2.13
C LEU A 110 -13.25 -5.75 -2.17
N SER A 111 -14.04 -6.05 -3.19
CA SER A 111 -14.30 -7.44 -3.56
C SER A 111 -13.06 -8.08 -4.19
N GLU A 112 -13.01 -9.41 -4.25
CA GLU A 112 -11.92 -10.15 -4.92
C GLU A 112 -11.70 -9.71 -6.37
N ARG A 113 -12.79 -9.35 -7.09
CA ARG A 113 -12.70 -8.90 -8.47
C ARG A 113 -11.99 -7.56 -8.57
N GLU A 114 -12.42 -6.59 -7.75
CA GLU A 114 -11.81 -5.25 -7.71
C GLU A 114 -10.34 -5.33 -7.31
N LEU A 115 -10.00 -6.16 -6.32
CA LEU A 115 -8.61 -6.40 -5.94
C LEU A 115 -7.76 -6.91 -7.11
N LEU A 116 -8.26 -7.88 -7.89
CA LEU A 116 -7.52 -8.45 -9.02
C LEU A 116 -7.47 -7.51 -10.24
N GLU A 117 -8.46 -6.64 -10.42
CA GLU A 117 -8.51 -5.63 -11.48
C GLU A 117 -7.54 -4.48 -11.20
N ASP A 118 -7.61 -3.90 -10.00
CA ASP A 118 -6.84 -2.71 -9.63
C ASP A 118 -5.43 -3.05 -9.12
N TYR A 119 -5.26 -4.24 -8.53
CA TYR A 119 -4.00 -4.72 -7.96
C TYR A 119 -3.62 -6.11 -8.48
N PRO A 120 -3.40 -6.30 -9.80
CA PRO A 120 -3.21 -7.61 -10.43
C PRO A 120 -1.96 -8.37 -9.98
N LEU A 121 -1.02 -7.69 -9.32
CA LEU A 121 0.19 -8.30 -8.75
C LEU A 121 0.03 -8.77 -7.31
N LEU A 122 -1.05 -8.36 -6.63
CA LEU A 122 -1.35 -8.79 -5.27
C LEU A 122 -2.09 -10.12 -5.29
N ARG A 123 -1.85 -10.91 -4.24
CA ARG A 123 -2.56 -12.16 -3.98
C ARG A 123 -3.12 -12.07 -2.55
N PRO A 124 -4.40 -12.40 -2.34
CA PRO A 124 -4.94 -12.62 -1.00
C PRO A 124 -4.04 -13.55 -0.19
N LEU A 125 -3.81 -13.23 1.09
CA LEU A 125 -2.92 -13.96 2.00
C LEU A 125 -3.66 -14.89 2.96
#